data_AF-A0A6L5K6M2-F1
#
_entry.id   AF-A0A6L5K6M2-F1
#
_cell.length_a   1.000
_cell.length_b   1.000
_cell.length_c   1.000
_cell.angle_alpha   90.00
_cell.angle_beta   90.00
_cell.angle_gamma   90.00
#
_symmetry.space_group_name_H-M   'P 1'
#
loop_
_entity.id
_entity.type
_entity.pdbx_description
1 polymer ?
#
loop_
_entity_poly.entity_id
_entity_poly.type
_entity_poly.pdbx_seq_one_letter_code
_entity_poly.pdbx_strand_id
1 'polypeptide(L)'
;MFAAVKEIERLRGGLVAAGGGKVLASLALPVAGLLSDEPLETVVNKLEGLEKVAVELGAKLPSPFATLSFLALPVIPAIRLTDQGVVEV
;
A
#
# COMPACT_ATOMS: atom_id res chain seq x y z
N MET A 1 8.83 -2.34 8.82
CA MET A 1 8.24 -0.99 8.77
C MET A 1 9.21 0.05 8.20
N PHE A 2 10.35 0.36 8.84
CA PHE A 2 11.31 1.36 8.35
C PHE A 2 11.71 1.21 6.87
N ALA A 3 12.08 -0.01 6.45
CA ALA A 3 12.44 -0.29 5.05
C ALA A 3 11.31 0.04 4.05
N ALA A 4 10.05 -0.22 4.41
CA ALA A 4 8.91 0.12 3.56
C ALA A 4 8.72 1.64 3.44
N VAL A 5 8.85 2.36 4.56
CA VAL A 5 8.71 3.83 4.59
C VAL A 5 9.80 4.49 3.73
N LYS A 6 11.06 4.09 3.92
CA LYS A 6 12.18 4.62 3.10
C LYS A 6 12.01 4.35 1.62
N GLU A 7 11.43 3.20 1.27
CA GLU A 7 11.16 2.86 -0.11
C GLU A 7 10.02 3.69 -0.70
N ILE A 8 8.92 3.89 0.03
CA ILE A 8 7.83 4.78 -0.38
C ILE A 8 8.34 6.20 -0.65
N GLU A 9 9.20 6.73 0.22
CA GLU A 9 9.85 8.04 0.02
C GLU A 9 10.69 8.06 -1.26
N ARG A 10 11.48 7.01 -1.51
CA ARG A 10 12.32 6.88 -2.71
C ARG A 10 11.47 6.84 -3.99
N LEU A 11 10.35 6.12 -3.95
CA LEU A 11 9.39 6.00 -5.06
C LEU A 11 8.55 7.25 -5.27
N ARG A 12 8.50 8.16 -4.27
CA ARG A 12 7.61 9.32 -4.23
C ARG A 12 6.12 8.95 -4.27
N GLY A 13 5.76 7.90 -3.54
CA GLY A 13 4.40 7.37 -3.47
C GLY A 13 4.24 6.04 -4.19
N GLY A 14 3.26 5.25 -3.76
CA GLY A 14 3.05 3.90 -4.25
C GLY A 14 2.74 2.89 -3.15
N LEU A 15 3.04 1.64 -3.41
CA LEU A 15 2.80 0.51 -2.52
C LEU A 15 4.10 -0.28 -2.30
N VAL A 16 4.35 -0.73 -1.07
CA VAL A 16 5.54 -1.50 -0.73
C VAL A 16 5.18 -2.62 0.25
N ALA A 17 5.66 -3.83 -0.01
CA ALA A 17 5.69 -4.94 0.93
C ALA A 17 7.12 -5.18 1.41
N ALA A 18 7.31 -5.27 2.72
CA ALA A 18 8.63 -5.45 3.34
C ALA A 18 8.58 -6.46 4.50
N GLY A 19 9.60 -7.32 4.61
CA GLY A 19 9.74 -8.34 5.63
C GLY A 19 11.21 -8.57 5.97
N GLY A 20 11.53 -8.92 7.23
CA GLY A 20 12.91 -9.16 7.66
C GLY A 20 13.87 -7.98 7.44
N GLY A 21 13.35 -6.75 7.49
CA GLY A 21 14.13 -5.53 7.24
C GLY A 21 14.42 -5.21 5.77
N LYS A 22 13.84 -5.95 4.81
CA LYS A 22 14.07 -5.77 3.37
C LYS A 22 12.78 -5.46 2.62
N VAL A 23 12.89 -4.72 1.53
CA VAL A 23 11.81 -4.58 0.53
C VAL A 23 11.71 -5.89 -0.25
N LEU A 24 10.50 -6.43 -0.34
CA LEU A 24 10.21 -7.69 -1.03
C LEU A 24 9.49 -7.46 -2.36
N ALA A 25 8.61 -6.46 -2.41
CA ALA A 25 7.95 -5.99 -3.62
C ALA A 25 7.57 -4.51 -3.51
N SER A 26 7.48 -3.83 -4.65
CA SER A 26 7.05 -2.43 -4.70
C SER A 26 6.41 -2.06 -6.04
N LEU A 27 5.56 -1.05 -6.01
CA LEU A 27 4.92 -0.42 -7.16
C LEU A 27 4.99 1.09 -6.97
N ALA A 28 5.67 1.78 -7.88
CA ALA A 28 5.73 3.23 -7.89
C ALA A 28 4.41 3.79 -8.42
N LEU A 29 3.87 4.80 -7.73
CA LEU A 29 2.72 5.59 -8.19
C LEU A 29 3.09 7.08 -8.11
N PRO A 30 4.01 7.56 -8.97
CA PRO A 30 4.65 8.87 -8.82
C PRO A 30 3.67 10.05 -8.95
N VAL A 31 2.49 9.85 -9.54
CA VAL A 31 1.47 10.89 -9.66
C VAL A 31 0.58 10.85 -8.43
N ALA A 32 0.87 11.76 -7.50
CA ALA A 32 0.14 11.94 -6.22
C ALA A 32 0.07 10.71 -5.31
N GLY A 33 0.92 9.70 -5.53
CA GLY A 33 0.82 8.41 -4.82
C GLY A 33 -0.32 7.52 -5.31
N LEU A 34 -0.95 7.85 -6.44
CA LEU A 34 -2.19 7.22 -6.91
C LEU A 34 -2.07 6.60 -8.31
N LEU A 35 -1.36 7.26 -9.22
CA LEU A 35 -1.26 6.83 -10.62
C LEU A 35 0.20 6.60 -11.04
N SER A 36 0.36 5.68 -11.99
CA SER A 36 1.62 5.43 -12.70
C SER A 36 1.50 5.89 -14.15
N ASP A 37 2.64 6.29 -14.73
CA ASP A 37 2.82 6.60 -16.15
C ASP A 37 3.28 5.37 -16.96
N GLU A 38 3.46 4.21 -16.31
CA GLU A 38 3.78 2.95 -16.96
C GLU A 38 2.55 2.32 -17.67
N PRO A 39 2.77 1.42 -18.66
CA PRO A 39 1.69 0.68 -19.30
C PRO A 39 0.85 -0.14 -18.30
N LEU A 40 -0.44 -0.28 -18.58
CA LEU A 40 -1.42 -0.98 -17.74
C LEU A 40 -0.92 -2.37 -17.32
N GLU A 41 -0.45 -3.17 -18.27
CA GLU A 41 0.01 -4.54 -18.03
C GLU A 41 1.20 -4.56 -17.08
N THR A 42 2.08 -3.55 -17.15
CA THR A 42 3.23 -3.43 -16.23
C THR A 42 2.76 -3.15 -14.81
N VAL A 43 1.80 -2.23 -14.65
CA VAL A 43 1.24 -1.86 -13.35
C VAL A 43 0.49 -3.05 -12.73
N VAL A 44 -0.34 -3.74 -13.52
CA VAL A 44 -1.10 -4.91 -13.09
C VAL A 44 -0.16 -6.02 -12.62
N ASN A 45 0.85 -6.39 -13.42
CA ASN A 45 1.80 -7.43 -13.05
C ASN A 45 2.55 -7.10 -11.74
N LYS A 46 2.92 -5.83 -11.54
CA LYS A 46 3.57 -5.38 -10.29
C LYS A 46 2.62 -5.43 -9.10
N LEU A 47 1.36 -5.04 -9.29
CA LEU A 47 0.33 -5.10 -8.24
C LEU A 47 0.05 -6.53 -7.81
N GLU A 48 -0.14 -7.46 -8.77
CA GLU A 48 -0.33 -8.88 -8.49
C GLU A 48 0.87 -9.48 -7.73
N GLY A 49 2.10 -9.11 -8.12
CA GLY A 49 3.31 -9.49 -7.40
C GLY A 49 3.34 -8.97 -5.96
N LEU A 50 2.91 -7.73 -5.74
CA LEU A 50 2.77 -7.13 -4.41
C LEU A 50 1.73 -7.86 -3.55
N GLU A 51 0.57 -8.18 -4.11
CA GLU A 51 -0.48 -8.91 -3.41
C GLU A 51 -0.02 -10.31 -3.02
N LYS A 52 0.67 -11.02 -3.91
CA LYS A 52 1.26 -12.33 -3.61
C LYS A 52 2.24 -12.26 -2.44
N VAL A 53 3.16 -11.29 -2.46
CA VAL A 53 4.11 -11.09 -1.36
C VAL A 53 3.39 -10.74 -0.06
N ALA A 54 2.32 -9.94 -0.10
CA ALA A 54 1.52 -9.65 1.09
C ALA A 54 0.88 -10.92 1.68
N VAL A 55 0.37 -11.82 0.84
CA VAL A 55 -0.17 -13.13 1.27
C VAL A 55 0.93 -14.00 1.87
N GLU A 56 2.12 -14.06 1.25
CA GLU A 56 3.28 -14.79 1.78
C GLU A 56 3.74 -14.26 3.14
N LEU A 57 3.58 -12.96 3.40
CA LEU A 57 3.82 -12.32 4.71
C LEU A 57 2.70 -12.58 5.73
N GLY A 58 1.62 -13.25 5.34
CA GLY A 58 0.52 -13.65 6.22
C GLY A 58 -0.75 -12.80 6.11
N ALA A 59 -0.89 -11.96 5.09
CA ALA A 59 -2.15 -11.25 4.83
C ALA A 59 -3.27 -12.26 4.50
N LYS A 60 -4.40 -12.13 5.20
CA LYS A 60 -5.59 -12.98 5.01
C LYS A 60 -6.72 -12.28 4.24
N LEU A 61 -6.53 -10.99 3.93
CA LEU A 61 -7.50 -10.17 3.23
C LEU A 61 -7.42 -10.44 1.73
N PRO A 62 -8.54 -10.51 0.99
CA PRO A 62 -8.54 -10.74 -0.46
C PRO A 62 -7.77 -9.68 -1.27
N SER A 63 -7.78 -8.43 -0.83
CA SER A 63 -7.10 -7.31 -1.50
C SER A 63 -6.46 -6.40 -0.44
N PRO A 64 -5.30 -6.79 0.13
CA PRO A 64 -4.75 -6.15 1.32
C PRO A 64 -4.50 -4.65 1.13
N PHE A 65 -3.99 -4.22 -0.02
CA PHE A 65 -3.73 -2.80 -0.29
C PHE A 65 -5.01 -2.00 -0.47
N ALA A 66 -6.00 -2.54 -1.19
CA ALA A 66 -7.30 -1.90 -1.31
C ALA A 66 -8.00 -1.79 0.05
N THR A 67 -7.96 -2.84 0.88
CA THR A 67 -8.53 -2.78 2.24
C THR A 67 -7.83 -1.75 3.11
N LEU A 68 -6.50 -1.62 3.03
CA LEU A 68 -5.75 -0.61 3.77
C LEU A 68 -6.15 0.82 3.39
N SER A 69 -6.50 1.09 2.12
CA SER A 69 -6.92 2.43 1.71
C SER A 69 -8.24 2.87 2.37
N PHE A 70 -9.14 1.93 2.67
CA PHE A 70 -10.39 2.22 3.39
C PHE A 70 -10.18 2.54 4.88
N LEU A 71 -9.09 2.08 5.51
CA LEU A 71 -8.80 2.38 6.93
C LEU A 71 -8.62 3.88 7.18
N ALA A 72 -8.09 4.59 6.18
CA ALA A 72 -7.79 6.02 6.22
C ALA A 72 -8.97 6.92 5.78
N LEU A 73 -10.16 6.35 5.51
CA LEU A 73 -11.32 7.12 5.07
C LEU A 73 -12.20 7.52 6.26
N PRO A 74 -12.18 8.80 6.71
CA PRO A 74 -12.91 9.23 7.90
C PRO A 74 -14.44 9.18 7.73
N VAL A 75 -14.95 9.18 6.51
CA VAL A 75 -16.39 9.33 6.22
C VAL A 75 -17.22 8.05 6.33
N ILE A 76 -16.61 6.91 6.67
CA ILE A 76 -17.33 5.64 6.79
C ILE A 76 -17.68 5.42 8.27
N PRO A 77 -18.97 5.29 8.65
CA PRO A 77 -19.42 5.26 10.05
C PRO A 77 -18.85 4.05 10.81
N ALA A 78 -17.82 4.33 11.61
CA ALA A 78 -17.15 3.50 12.63
C ALA A 78 -15.82 4.18 13.01
N ILE A 79 -15.06 3.56 13.93
CA ILE A 79 -13.72 4.01 14.30
C ILE A 79 -12.78 3.96 13.07
N ARG A 80 -12.05 5.06 12.84
CA ARG A 80 -11.08 5.25 11.75
C ARG A 80 -9.73 5.74 12.27
N LEU A 81 -8.68 5.52 11.49
CA LEU A 81 -7.33 6.03 11.77
C LEU A 81 -6.93 7.03 10.69
N THR A 82 -6.64 8.26 11.08
CA THR A 82 -6.11 9.31 10.21
C THR A 82 -4.67 9.65 10.58
N ASP A 83 -4.06 10.56 9.84
CA ASP A 83 -2.76 11.15 10.19
C ASP A 83 -2.81 11.96 11.52
N GLN A 84 -4.00 12.34 11.98
CA GLN A 84 -4.22 13.03 13.26
C GLN A 84 -4.56 12.09 14.42
N GLY A 85 -4.66 10.78 14.17
CA GLY A 85 -4.97 9.78 15.18
C GLY A 85 -6.32 9.10 14.95
N VAL A 86 -6.92 8.59 16.02
CA VAL A 86 -8.18 7.84 15.96
C VAL A 86 -9.36 8.81 15.92
N VAL A 87 -10.29 8.60 14.98
CA VAL A 87 -11.51 9.39 14.81
C VAL A 87 -12.72 8.46 14.86
N GLU A 88 -13.80 8.91 15.50
CA GLU A 88 -15.10 8.25 15.53
C GLU A 88 -16.12 9.19 14.87
N VAL A 89 -16.86 8.67 13.88
CA VAL A 89 -17.80 9.41 13.03
C VAL A 89 -19.19 8.80 13.09
#